data_AF-A0A553KMV4-F1
#
_entry.id   AF-A0A553KMV4-F1
#
_cell.length_a   1.000
_cell.length_b   1.000
_cell.length_c   1.000
_cell.angle_alpha   90.00
_cell.angle_beta   90.00
_cell.angle_gamma   90.00
#
_symmetry.space_group_name_H-M   'P 1'
#
loop_
_entity.id
_entity.type
_entity.pdbx_description
1 polymer ?
#
loop_
_entity_poly.entity_id
_entity_poly.type
_entity_poly.pdbx_seq_one_letter_code
_entity_poly.pdbx_strand_id
1 'polypeptide(L)'
;MFGFGKKAKKMDGIDVLLIKTEESQLRDIYMVAFRSMYADDIVSMLQKLEKSPLNKREYLGELGGFRIMIHLEAMTGFSVLDDADMEAHPLQISDFANILLRRLETLEANGELPDSEDVAFFMGELTMLRDGSFIPQN
;
A
#
# COMPACT_ATOMS: atom_id res chain seq x y z
N MET A 1 4.49 -16.69 30.66
CA MET A 1 3.99 -17.26 29.38
C MET A 1 3.18 -16.21 28.65
N PHE A 2 3.80 -15.42 27.78
CA PHE A 2 3.17 -14.37 26.96
C PHE A 2 3.72 -14.52 25.54
N GLY A 3 2.86 -14.64 24.52
CA GLY A 3 3.30 -14.40 23.13
C GLY A 3 2.71 -15.28 22.03
N PHE A 4 2.35 -16.54 22.30
CA PHE A 4 1.98 -17.46 21.21
C PHE A 4 0.67 -17.10 20.49
N GLY A 5 -0.34 -16.63 21.22
CA GLY A 5 -1.65 -16.29 20.62
C GLY A 5 -1.64 -15.05 19.72
N LYS A 6 -0.78 -14.06 19.98
CA LYS A 6 -0.67 -12.86 19.14
C LYS A 6 0.10 -13.13 17.85
N LYS A 7 1.16 -13.93 17.91
CA LYS A 7 1.96 -14.31 16.73
C LYS A 7 1.16 -15.18 15.75
N ALA A 8 0.40 -16.16 16.25
CA ALA A 8 -0.45 -17.00 15.40
C ALA A 8 -1.53 -16.18 14.66
N LYS A 9 -2.18 -15.22 15.35
CA LYS A 9 -3.18 -14.33 14.73
C LYS A 9 -2.60 -13.42 13.64
N LYS A 10 -1.33 -13.01 13.76
CA LYS A 10 -0.64 -12.22 12.72
C LYS A 10 -0.26 -13.03 11.48
N MET A 11 -0.18 -14.36 11.52
CA MET A 11 0.19 -15.13 10.32
C MET A 11 -1.01 -15.35 9.37
N ASP A 12 -2.21 -15.52 9.93
CA ASP A 12 -3.43 -15.81 9.16
C ASP A 12 -4.39 -14.60 9.03
N GLY A 13 -4.01 -13.45 9.58
CA GLY A 13 -4.83 -12.24 9.60
C GLY A 13 -4.76 -11.42 8.31
N ILE A 14 -5.68 -10.46 8.22
CA ILE A 14 -5.66 -9.39 7.22
C ILE A 14 -5.41 -8.06 7.93
N ASP A 15 -4.47 -7.30 7.40
CA ASP A 15 -4.24 -5.91 7.79
C ASP A 15 -4.86 -4.98 6.73
N VAL A 16 -5.38 -3.83 7.18
CA VAL A 16 -5.93 -2.80 6.29
C VAL A 16 -5.34 -1.44 6.64
N LEU A 17 -4.90 -0.72 5.62
CA LEU A 17 -4.52 0.68 5.71
C LEU A 17 -5.66 1.55 5.18
N LEU A 18 -5.99 2.59 5.94
CA LEU A 18 -6.89 3.66 5.54
C LEU A 18 -6.03 4.82 5.06
N ILE A 19 -6.01 5.04 3.75
CA ILE A 19 -5.15 6.02 3.07
C ILE A 19 -6.02 7.15 2.54
N LYS A 20 -5.58 8.40 2.78
CA LYS A 20 -6.21 9.59 2.23
C LYS A 20 -5.27 10.28 1.25
N THR A 21 -5.76 10.64 0.07
CA THR A 21 -5.01 11.39 -0.94
C THR A 21 -5.23 12.89 -0.81
N GLU A 22 -4.39 13.69 -1.45
CA GLU A 22 -4.53 15.14 -1.46
C GLU A 22 -5.82 15.60 -2.18
N GLU A 23 -6.23 14.87 -3.23
CA GLU A 23 -7.44 15.15 -4.02
C GLU A 23 -8.75 14.71 -3.36
N SER A 24 -8.68 13.86 -2.32
CA SER A 24 -9.86 13.35 -1.63
C SER A 24 -10.67 14.49 -1.00
N GLN A 25 -11.79 14.83 -1.64
CA GLN A 25 -12.73 15.80 -1.12
C GLN A 25 -13.52 15.14 0.02
N LEU A 26 -13.50 15.74 1.21
CA LEU A 26 -14.25 15.25 2.39
C LEU A 26 -13.75 13.90 2.96
N ARG A 27 -14.51 12.81 2.77
CA ARG A 27 -14.41 11.53 3.52
C ARG A 27 -13.91 10.35 2.67
N ASP A 28 -13.44 10.58 1.45
CA ASP A 28 -13.02 9.49 0.57
C ASP A 28 -11.71 8.89 1.08
N ILE A 29 -11.73 7.62 1.46
CA ILE A 29 -10.60 6.92 2.06
C ILE A 29 -10.39 5.63 1.28
N TYR A 30 -9.17 5.45 0.79
CA TYR A 30 -8.73 4.20 0.20
C TYR A 30 -8.51 3.18 1.32
N MET A 31 -9.17 2.04 1.23
CA MET A 31 -8.89 0.89 2.09
C MET A 31 -7.97 -0.04 1.33
N VAL A 32 -6.74 -0.24 1.80
CA VAL A 32 -5.76 -1.13 1.17
C VAL A 32 -5.52 -2.34 2.07
N ALA A 33 -5.88 -3.52 1.59
CA ALA A 33 -5.80 -4.78 2.34
C ALA A 33 -4.58 -5.62 1.94
N PHE A 34 -3.96 -6.26 2.94
CA PHE A 34 -2.86 -7.21 2.74
C PHE A 34 -2.82 -8.26 3.85
N ARG A 35 -2.07 -9.34 3.63
CA ARG A 35 -1.87 -10.37 4.65
C ARG A 35 -1.01 -9.84 5.78
N SER A 36 -1.44 -10.07 7.01
CA SER A 36 -0.75 -9.65 8.23
C SER A 36 0.69 -10.17 8.33
N MET A 37 1.01 -11.31 7.69
CA MET A 37 2.36 -11.87 7.67
C MET A 37 3.41 -10.98 6.99
N TYR A 38 2.98 -10.02 6.16
CA TYR A 38 3.85 -9.06 5.46
C TYR A 38 3.69 -7.63 6.00
N ALA A 39 2.96 -7.45 7.11
CA ALA A 39 2.51 -6.13 7.54
C ALA A 39 3.66 -5.18 7.87
N ASP A 40 4.65 -5.64 8.63
CA ASP A 40 5.73 -4.78 9.10
C ASP A 40 6.52 -4.19 7.91
N ASP A 41 6.80 -5.00 6.90
CA ASP A 41 7.52 -4.58 5.69
C ASP A 41 6.67 -3.69 4.78
N ILE A 42 5.40 -4.06 4.51
CA ILE A 42 4.49 -3.27 3.67
C ILE A 42 4.26 -1.89 4.29
N VAL A 43 3.98 -1.84 5.59
CA VAL A 43 3.72 -0.59 6.30
C VAL A 43 4.99 0.26 6.34
N SER A 44 6.15 -0.33 6.62
CA SER A 44 7.44 0.37 6.59
C SER A 44 7.73 0.96 5.22
N MET A 45 7.56 0.18 4.14
CA MET A 45 7.76 0.65 2.77
C MET A 45 6.81 1.78 2.40
N LEU A 46 5.51 1.63 2.68
CA LEU A 46 4.52 2.68 2.36
C LEU A 46 4.72 3.94 3.21
N GLN A 47 5.15 3.83 4.46
CA GLN A 47 5.52 4.99 5.29
C GLN A 47 6.79 5.69 4.79
N LYS A 48 7.75 4.95 4.22
CA LYS A 48 8.90 5.54 3.54
C LYS A 48 8.44 6.28 2.28
N LEU A 49 7.56 5.67 1.49
CA LEU A 49 6.99 6.31 0.29
C LEU A 49 6.21 7.56 0.66
N GLU A 50 5.36 7.52 1.69
CA GLU A 50 4.60 8.68 2.18
C GLU A 50 5.49 9.90 2.46
N LYS A 51 6.69 9.67 2.99
CA LYS A 51 7.68 10.71 3.34
C LYS A 51 8.63 11.05 2.19
N SER A 52 8.62 10.28 1.12
CA SER A 52 9.51 10.44 -0.02
C SER A 52 9.13 11.65 -0.88
N PRO A 53 10.09 12.33 -1.53
CA PRO A 53 9.80 13.31 -2.57
C PRO A 53 8.95 12.76 -3.72
N LEU A 54 8.91 11.44 -3.90
CA LEU A 54 8.05 10.77 -4.87
C LEU A 54 6.57 10.84 -4.50
N ASN A 55 6.20 11.08 -3.24
CA ASN A 55 4.80 11.21 -2.84
C ASN A 55 4.23 12.59 -3.21
N LYS A 56 4.14 12.84 -4.51
CA LYS A 56 3.57 14.03 -5.11
C LYS A 56 2.73 13.65 -6.31
N ARG A 57 1.78 14.51 -6.64
CA ARG A 57 0.91 14.33 -7.81
C ARG A 57 1.68 14.16 -9.12
N GLU A 58 2.82 14.85 -9.26
CA GLU A 58 3.68 14.76 -10.45
C GLU A 58 4.22 13.35 -10.71
N TYR A 59 4.41 12.53 -9.67
CA TYR A 59 4.92 11.16 -9.81
C TYR A 59 3.84 10.09 -9.65
N LEU A 60 2.92 10.24 -8.71
CA LEU A 60 1.93 9.21 -8.35
C LEU A 60 0.50 9.52 -8.81
N GLY A 61 0.30 10.62 -9.55
CA GLY A 61 -1.02 11.03 -10.05
C GLY A 61 -2.00 11.34 -8.92
N GLU A 62 -3.24 10.85 -9.04
CA GLU A 62 -4.32 11.08 -8.05
C GLU A 62 -4.03 10.49 -6.66
N LEU A 63 -3.11 9.52 -6.57
CA LEU A 63 -2.62 8.96 -5.32
C LEU A 63 -1.47 9.77 -4.72
N GLY A 64 -0.95 10.77 -5.43
CA GLY A 64 0.13 11.62 -4.93
C GLY A 64 -0.29 12.47 -3.74
N GLY A 65 0.65 12.72 -2.84
CA GLY A 65 0.41 13.44 -1.59
C GLY A 65 -0.39 12.63 -0.57
N PHE A 66 -0.44 11.29 -0.71
CA PHE A 66 -1.21 10.46 0.19
C PHE A 66 -0.64 10.46 1.61
N ARG A 67 -1.52 10.16 2.57
CA ARG A 67 -1.17 9.92 3.98
C ARG A 67 -1.83 8.65 4.49
N ILE A 68 -1.08 7.88 5.27
CA ILE A 68 -1.61 6.72 5.97
C ILE A 68 -2.27 7.21 7.26
N MET A 69 -3.60 7.09 7.36
CA MET A 69 -4.38 7.64 8.46
C MET A 69 -4.52 6.65 9.61
N ILE A 70 -4.84 5.39 9.30
CA ILE A 70 -5.12 4.34 10.28
C ILE A 70 -4.61 3.01 9.73
N HIS A 71 -4.04 2.19 10.62
CA HIS A 71 -3.67 0.80 10.35
C HIS A 71 -4.49 -0.11 11.26
N LEU A 72 -5.31 -0.96 10.64
CA LEU A 72 -6.08 -1.98 11.31
C LEU A 72 -5.30 -3.30 11.23
N GLU A 73 -4.85 -3.80 12.37
CA GLU A 73 -3.95 -4.96 12.46
C GLU A 73 -4.68 -6.27 12.76
N ALA A 74 -4.25 -7.34 12.09
CA ALA A 74 -4.61 -8.73 12.34
C ALA A 74 -6.13 -8.95 12.48
N MET A 75 -6.90 -8.36 11.57
CA MET A 75 -8.33 -8.60 11.47
C MET A 75 -8.57 -10.04 11.06
N THR A 76 -9.53 -10.69 11.72
CA THR A 76 -9.93 -12.08 11.40
C THR A 76 -10.80 -12.17 10.16
N GLY A 77 -11.22 -11.02 9.61
CA GLY A 77 -12.05 -10.90 8.43
C GLY A 77 -12.75 -9.54 8.39
N PHE A 78 -13.33 -9.23 7.24
CA PHE A 78 -14.24 -8.11 7.04
C PHE A 78 -15.38 -8.58 6.12
N SER A 79 -16.50 -7.87 6.16
CA SER A 79 -17.66 -8.14 5.31
C SER A 79 -18.03 -6.87 4.55
N VAL A 80 -18.13 -6.96 3.24
CA VAL A 80 -18.74 -5.91 2.42
C VAL A 80 -20.26 -6.14 2.48
N LEU A 81 -21.00 -5.10 2.87
CA LEU A 81 -22.46 -5.17 3.01
C LEU A 81 -23.20 -4.68 1.77
N ASP A 82 -22.55 -3.80 1.00
CA ASP A 82 -23.03 -3.32 -0.29
C ASP A 82 -22.04 -3.79 -1.37
N ASP A 83 -22.26 -5.00 -1.87
CA ASP A 83 -21.38 -5.58 -2.89
C ASP A 83 -21.51 -4.89 -4.26
N ALA A 84 -22.59 -4.12 -4.48
CA ALA A 84 -22.80 -3.41 -5.74
C ALA A 84 -21.97 -2.11 -5.82
N ASP A 85 -21.64 -1.53 -4.67
CA ASP A 85 -20.75 -0.37 -4.59
C ASP A 85 -19.29 -0.81 -4.63
N MET A 86 -18.61 -0.51 -5.73
CA MET A 86 -17.19 -0.86 -5.89
C MET A 86 -16.28 -0.14 -4.89
N GLU A 87 -16.68 1.03 -4.38
CA GLU A 87 -15.89 1.79 -3.38
C GLU A 87 -15.96 1.15 -1.99
N ALA A 88 -16.95 0.29 -1.75
CA ALA A 88 -17.08 -0.47 -0.50
C ALA A 88 -16.07 -1.63 -0.39
N HIS A 89 -15.41 -2.01 -1.50
CA HIS A 89 -14.43 -3.09 -1.52
C HIS A 89 -13.01 -2.59 -1.22
N PRO A 90 -12.31 -3.15 -0.22
CA PRO A 90 -10.91 -2.86 -0.01
C PRO A 90 -10.06 -3.27 -1.22
N LEU A 91 -9.21 -2.35 -1.67
CA LEU A 91 -8.24 -2.58 -2.70
C LEU A 91 -7.16 -3.55 -2.20
N GLN A 92 -6.80 -4.56 -2.98
CA GLN A 92 -5.70 -5.43 -2.62
C GLN A 92 -4.37 -4.68 -2.76
N ILE A 93 -3.39 -4.97 -1.90
CA ILE A 93 -2.07 -4.32 -1.97
C ILE A 93 -1.38 -4.48 -3.32
N SER A 94 -1.61 -5.60 -4.02
CA SER A 94 -1.08 -5.84 -5.37
C SER A 94 -1.65 -4.86 -6.39
N ASP A 95 -2.96 -4.56 -6.28
CA ASP A 95 -3.64 -3.62 -7.18
C ASP A 95 -3.22 -2.18 -6.86
N PHE A 96 -3.12 -1.84 -5.58
CA PHE A 96 -2.58 -0.55 -5.14
C PHE A 96 -1.15 -0.35 -5.64
N ALA A 97 -0.29 -1.34 -5.48
CA ALA A 97 1.09 -1.31 -5.96
C ALA A 97 1.15 -1.18 -7.49
N ASN A 98 0.29 -1.89 -8.22
CA ASN A 98 0.21 -1.81 -9.68
C ASN A 98 -0.22 -0.41 -10.17
N ILE A 99 -1.14 0.26 -9.48
CA ILE A 99 -1.55 1.63 -9.83
C ILE A 99 -0.35 2.59 -9.73
N LEU A 100 0.39 2.52 -8.61
CA LEU A 100 1.57 3.35 -8.39
C LEU A 100 2.69 3.02 -9.38
N LEU A 101 3.01 1.73 -9.54
CA LEU A 101 4.11 1.26 -10.37
C LEU A 101 3.93 1.63 -11.84
N ARG A 102 2.72 1.46 -12.41
CA ARG A 102 2.46 1.83 -13.80
C ARG A 102 2.75 3.30 -14.08
N ARG A 103 2.53 4.18 -13.10
CA ARG A 103 2.86 5.60 -13.24
C ARG A 103 4.36 5.82 -13.25
N LEU A 104 5.08 5.23 -12.31
CA LEU A 104 6.53 5.31 -12.26
C LEU A 104 7.18 4.72 -13.52
N GLU A 105 6.77 3.53 -13.98
CA GLU A 105 7.26 2.92 -15.23
C GLU A 105 7.03 3.82 -16.46
N THR A 106 5.89 4.51 -16.52
CA THR A 106 5.60 5.46 -17.61
C THR A 106 6.55 6.66 -17.57
N LEU A 107 6.79 7.22 -16.38
CA LEU A 107 7.68 8.36 -16.19
C LEU A 107 9.15 7.97 -16.43
N GLU A 108 9.55 6.77 -16.04
CA GLU A 108 10.88 6.22 -16.32
C GLU A 108 11.11 6.11 -17.83
N ALA A 109 10.14 5.54 -18.56
CA ALA A 109 10.22 5.39 -20.01
C ALA A 109 10.32 6.74 -20.75
N ASN A 110 9.78 7.81 -20.16
CA ASN A 110 9.85 9.18 -20.69
C ASN A 110 11.11 9.95 -20.24
N GLY A 111 11.92 9.39 -19.33
CA GLY A 111 13.07 10.09 -18.74
C GLY A 111 12.69 11.22 -17.78
N GLU A 112 11.50 11.16 -17.18
CA GLU A 112 10.94 12.17 -16.29
C GLU A 112 11.19 11.85 -14.81
N LEU A 113 11.67 10.63 -14.49
CA LEU A 113 12.08 10.28 -13.15
C LEU A 113 13.50 10.77 -12.85
N PRO A 114 13.76 11.26 -11.62
CA PRO A 114 15.11 11.54 -11.18
C PRO A 114 15.90 10.23 -11.06
N ASP A 115 17.17 10.25 -11.49
CA ASP A 115 18.09 9.15 -11.23
C ASP A 115 18.42 9.12 -9.73
N SER A 116 17.79 8.21 -9.01
CA SER A 116 17.82 8.13 -7.55
C SER A 116 17.69 6.69 -7.08
N GLU A 117 18.50 6.31 -6.09
CA GLU A 117 18.40 5.02 -5.41
C GLU A 117 17.00 4.80 -4.82
N ASP A 118 16.33 5.87 -4.37
CA ASP A 118 14.96 5.78 -3.85
C ASP A 118 13.97 5.34 -4.93
N VAL A 119 14.11 5.83 -6.16
CA VAL A 119 13.23 5.46 -7.29
C VAL A 119 13.38 3.97 -7.58
N ALA A 120 14.63 3.50 -7.74
CA ALA A 120 14.92 2.09 -7.98
C ALA A 120 14.40 1.20 -6.84
N PHE A 121 14.58 1.64 -5.59
CA PHE A 121 14.05 0.96 -4.41
C PHE A 121 12.52 0.82 -4.47
N PHE A 122 11.79 1.92 -4.64
CA PHE A 122 10.32 1.87 -4.66
C PHE A 122 9.77 1.10 -5.85
N MET A 123 10.37 1.24 -7.04
CA MET A 123 9.95 0.45 -8.21
C MET A 123 10.16 -1.05 -7.99
N GLY A 124 11.27 -1.45 -7.37
CA GLY A 124 11.54 -2.84 -6.99
C GLY A 124 10.52 -3.39 -5.98
N GLU A 125 10.28 -2.67 -4.89
CA GLU A 125 9.33 -3.10 -3.85
C GLU A 125 7.89 -3.18 -4.39
N LEU A 126 7.46 -2.20 -5.18
CA LEU A 126 6.13 -2.20 -5.80
C LEU A 126 5.98 -3.34 -6.82
N THR A 127 7.05 -3.68 -7.54
CA THR A 127 7.07 -4.85 -8.45
C THR A 127 6.86 -6.14 -7.67
N MET A 128 7.54 -6.32 -6.55
CA MET A 128 7.38 -7.49 -5.69
C MET A 128 5.97 -7.61 -5.09
N LEU A 129 5.35 -6.49 -4.72
CA LEU A 129 3.97 -6.46 -4.23
C LEU A 129 2.96 -6.79 -5.34
N ARG A 130 3.12 -6.22 -6.54
CA ARG A 130 2.28 -6.52 -7.70
C ARG A 130 2.30 -8.01 -8.03
N ASP A 131 3.49 -8.60 -8.06
CA ASP A 131 3.69 -9.98 -8.52
C ASP A 131 3.43 -11.02 -7.40
N GLY A 132 3.15 -10.56 -6.17
CA GLY A 132 2.97 -11.42 -5.00
C GLY A 132 4.24 -12.17 -4.58
N SER A 133 5.40 -11.75 -5.10
CA SER A 133 6.72 -12.31 -4.80
C SER A 133 7.39 -11.65 -3.59
N PHE A 134 6.65 -10.81 -2.87
CA PHE A 134 7.12 -10.10 -1.69
C PHE A 134 7.61 -11.07 -0.60
N ILE A 135 8.89 -10.98 -0.26
CA ILE A 135 9.53 -11.83 0.74
C ILE A 135 9.66 -11.02 2.03
N PRO A 136 9.14 -11.50 3.17
CA PRO A 136 9.28 -10.80 4.43
C PRO A 136 10.76 -10.68 4.83
N GLN A 137 11.20 -9.49 5.19
CA GLN A 137 12.55 -9.21 5.68
C GLN A 137 12.56 -9.48 7.20
N ASN A 138 12.67 -10.76 7.58
CA ASN A 138 12.75 -11.18 8.99
C ASN A 138 13.94 -10.56 9.74
#